data_AF-A0A0S7WS94-F1
#
_entry.id   AF-A0A0S7WS94-F1
#
_cell.length_a   1.000
_cell.length_b   1.000
_cell.length_c   1.000
_cell.angle_alpha   90.00
_cell.angle_beta   90.00
_cell.angle_gamma   90.00
#
_symmetry.space_group_name_H-M   'P 1'
#
loop_
_entity.id
_entity.type
_entity.pdbx_description
1 polymer ?
#
loop_
_entity_poly.entity_id
_entity_poly.type
_entity_poly.pdbx_seq_one_letter_code
_entity_poly.pdbx_strand_id
1 'polypeptide(L)'
;MSLADDTLALGAGVEVEDTGGRPSGRKTIITSPGVYKAEVWQAAGGGIMKFYDLAADPEAKLNLAGYDRGLFEVGWHGAGRKDADESKGDYISGKHQSYGCRDWPSMGHGKLKVEGELEVIEKSPARIRVRAKSVFTFWSRFADKNMPVTGIYTFYPTGKIAIQVRVQKREREFRWSGEYGPHLFLISNKTKDGKIVGFNHGTPRYPDYGKDTKGMWPRPAAEELSFAYSTTGIKTTFFITIPPEQHKVFSRHMRHYFPGHWDRFGYGSGGVLMSPGYDATWACMIQMGTPGSKLVPDIKTAKDAVPYAMQYREPAKLTGPDGIGITDDEGDLNKDGYNESEGCHVLKGPGPLSFTYEKGKGAGFAPVFKVTGWKGDAPKTVQVDGKETACVATVVDGKLIVQVMGTILGGKVQVNIGK
;
A
#
# COMPACT_ATOMS: atom_id res chain seq x y z
N MET A 1 -2.34 12.27 -39.13
CA MET A 1 -1.71 11.14 -38.41
C MET A 1 -2.74 10.58 -37.44
N SER A 2 -3.15 9.33 -37.67
CA SER A 2 -4.15 8.62 -36.88
C SER A 2 -3.61 8.31 -35.47
N LEU A 3 -4.27 8.82 -34.43
CA LEU A 3 -4.01 8.50 -33.02
C LEU A 3 -4.75 7.22 -32.56
N ALA A 4 -5.31 6.43 -33.48
CA ALA A 4 -6.24 5.35 -33.16
C ALA A 4 -5.59 3.98 -32.91
N ASP A 5 -4.34 3.74 -33.34
CA ASP A 5 -3.72 2.40 -33.23
C ASP A 5 -2.90 2.17 -31.96
N ASP A 6 -2.65 3.22 -31.15
CA ASP A 6 -1.78 3.12 -29.96
C ASP A 6 -2.56 2.87 -28.65
N THR A 7 -3.89 2.75 -28.76
CA THR A 7 -4.83 2.57 -27.64
C THR A 7 -5.05 1.10 -27.22
N LEU A 8 -4.65 0.13 -28.05
CA LEU A 8 -4.91 -1.31 -27.82
C LEU A 8 -3.80 -2.05 -27.06
N ALA A 9 -2.62 -1.45 -26.87
CA ALA A 9 -1.52 -2.06 -26.11
C ALA A 9 -1.51 -1.67 -24.62
N LEU A 10 -2.45 -0.83 -24.17
CA LEU A 10 -2.53 -0.38 -22.77
C LEU A 10 -3.31 -1.37 -21.91
N GLY A 11 -2.60 -2.38 -21.41
CA GLY A 11 -2.97 -3.09 -20.19
C GLY A 11 -3.33 -4.55 -20.40
N ALA A 12 -2.32 -5.43 -20.40
CA ALA A 12 -2.51 -6.87 -20.22
C ALA A 12 -3.10 -7.24 -18.82
N GLY A 13 -3.48 -6.25 -18.01
CA GLY A 13 -3.86 -6.42 -16.61
C GLY A 13 -2.67 -6.79 -15.74
N VAL A 14 -2.96 -7.37 -14.58
CA VAL A 14 -1.97 -7.97 -13.68
C VAL A 14 -2.04 -9.49 -13.74
N GLU A 15 -0.87 -10.10 -13.64
CA GLU A 15 -0.69 -11.54 -13.63
C GLU A 15 -0.10 -11.99 -12.30
N VAL A 16 -0.36 -13.25 -11.94
CA VAL A 16 0.20 -13.86 -10.73
C VAL A 16 0.67 -15.29 -10.98
N GLU A 17 1.86 -15.56 -10.50
CA GLU A 17 2.48 -16.88 -10.38
C GLU A 17 2.67 -17.19 -8.89
N ASP A 18 2.20 -18.35 -8.43
CA ASP A 18 2.56 -18.90 -7.12
C ASP A 18 3.54 -20.04 -7.35
N THR A 19 4.76 -19.89 -6.85
CA THR A 19 5.82 -20.88 -7.06
C THR A 19 5.56 -22.19 -6.33
N GLY A 20 4.59 -22.22 -5.40
CA GLY A 20 4.33 -23.36 -4.53
C GLY A 20 5.57 -23.78 -3.73
N GLY A 21 5.61 -25.06 -3.37
CA GLY A 21 6.78 -25.68 -2.74
C GLY A 21 6.88 -25.44 -1.22
N ARG A 22 8.10 -25.65 -0.69
CA ARG A 22 8.37 -25.49 0.74
C ARG A 22 8.23 -24.01 1.14
N PRO A 23 7.69 -23.71 2.33
CA PRO A 23 7.53 -22.33 2.80
C PRO A 23 8.79 -21.44 2.68
N SER A 24 9.98 -21.98 2.93
CA SER A 24 11.25 -21.25 2.79
C SER A 24 11.58 -20.78 1.37
N GLY A 25 10.99 -21.41 0.35
CA GLY A 25 11.18 -21.07 -1.06
C GLY A 25 9.93 -20.54 -1.75
N ARG A 26 8.76 -20.62 -1.11
CA ARG A 26 7.47 -20.22 -1.70
C ARG A 26 7.35 -18.71 -1.84
N LYS A 27 6.93 -18.28 -3.03
CA LYS A 27 6.72 -16.88 -3.40
C LYS A 27 5.44 -16.74 -4.20
N THR A 28 4.80 -15.61 -4.03
CA THR A 28 3.78 -15.12 -4.97
C THR A 28 4.40 -13.98 -5.77
N ILE A 29 4.49 -14.15 -7.08
CA ILE A 29 5.08 -13.19 -8.01
C ILE A 29 3.93 -12.51 -8.75
N ILE A 30 3.83 -11.19 -8.61
CA ILE A 30 2.82 -10.36 -9.27
C ILE A 30 3.52 -9.55 -10.35
N THR A 31 3.00 -9.59 -11.57
CA THR A 31 3.57 -8.86 -12.71
C THR A 31 2.48 -8.03 -13.39
N SER A 32 2.72 -6.73 -13.52
CA SER A 32 1.99 -5.86 -14.45
C SER A 32 2.93 -5.60 -15.63
N PRO A 33 2.74 -6.27 -16.77
CA PRO A 33 3.69 -6.21 -17.90
C PRO A 33 3.98 -4.77 -18.34
N GLY A 34 5.27 -4.42 -18.41
CA GLY A 34 5.73 -3.08 -18.76
C GLY A 34 5.49 -2.01 -17.70
N VAL A 35 5.03 -2.38 -16.49
CA VAL A 35 4.81 -1.45 -15.37
C VAL A 35 5.66 -1.83 -14.16
N TYR A 36 5.40 -2.98 -13.53
CA TYR A 36 6.14 -3.41 -12.34
C TYR A 36 6.10 -4.93 -12.14
N LYS A 37 7.04 -5.42 -11.33
CA LYS A 37 7.03 -6.78 -10.79
C LYS A 37 7.25 -6.73 -9.28
N ALA A 38 6.44 -7.48 -8.54
CA ALA A 38 6.56 -7.63 -7.09
C ALA A 38 6.68 -9.11 -6.71
N GLU A 39 7.51 -9.43 -5.71
CA GLU A 39 7.58 -10.79 -5.14
C GLU A 39 7.24 -10.75 -3.65
N VAL A 40 6.15 -11.42 -3.26
CA VAL A 40 5.74 -11.63 -1.87
C VAL A 40 6.30 -12.96 -1.39
N TRP A 41 7.13 -12.94 -0.34
CA TRP A 41 7.86 -14.13 0.10
C TRP A 41 7.30 -14.71 1.38
N GLN A 42 6.97 -16.00 1.36
CA GLN A 42 6.44 -16.68 2.55
C GLN A 42 7.48 -16.74 3.68
N ALA A 43 8.75 -16.96 3.33
CA ALA A 43 9.88 -16.98 4.25
C ALA A 43 10.10 -15.67 5.04
N ALA A 44 9.59 -14.55 4.54
CA ALA A 44 9.69 -13.24 5.18
C ALA A 44 8.47 -12.90 6.06
N GLY A 45 7.58 -13.87 6.32
CA GLY A 45 6.28 -13.60 6.92
C GLY A 45 5.29 -12.94 5.95
N GLY A 46 5.57 -12.99 4.63
CA GLY A 46 4.74 -12.41 3.58
C GLY A 46 5.09 -10.99 3.15
N GLY A 47 6.35 -10.56 3.32
CA GLY A 47 6.78 -9.26 2.83
C GLY A 47 6.98 -9.18 1.31
N ILE A 48 6.79 -7.98 0.76
CA ILE A 48 7.13 -7.65 -0.64
C ILE A 48 8.65 -7.53 -0.75
N MET A 49 9.35 -8.65 -0.83
CA MET A 49 10.81 -8.70 -0.72
C MET A 49 11.54 -8.22 -1.96
N LYS A 50 10.86 -8.22 -3.10
CA LYS A 50 11.36 -7.61 -4.32
C LYS A 50 10.30 -6.77 -4.98
N PHE A 51 10.74 -5.63 -5.50
CA PHE A 51 9.92 -4.74 -6.30
C PHE A 51 10.77 -4.14 -7.42
N TYR A 52 10.28 -4.22 -8.65
CA TYR A 52 10.98 -3.79 -9.84
C TYR A 52 10.10 -2.85 -10.65
N ASP A 53 10.70 -1.79 -11.19
CA ASP A 53 10.07 -0.88 -12.14
C ASP A 53 10.32 -1.40 -13.55
N LEU A 54 9.34 -2.08 -14.14
CA LEU A 54 9.50 -2.67 -15.48
C LEU A 54 9.37 -1.63 -16.60
N ALA A 55 8.85 -0.43 -16.30
CA ALA A 55 8.80 0.64 -17.28
C ALA A 55 10.19 1.26 -17.48
N ALA A 56 10.95 1.44 -16.40
CA ALA A 56 12.31 1.99 -16.45
C ALA A 56 13.42 0.92 -16.53
N ASP A 57 13.16 -0.29 -16.07
CA ASP A 57 14.08 -1.45 -16.07
C ASP A 57 13.34 -2.73 -16.49
N PRO A 58 13.06 -2.92 -17.79
CA PRO A 58 12.26 -4.04 -18.30
C PRO A 58 12.84 -5.42 -18.00
N GLU A 59 14.15 -5.50 -17.78
CA GLU A 59 14.85 -6.75 -17.44
C GLU A 59 14.84 -7.05 -15.93
N ALA A 60 14.22 -6.20 -15.10
CA ALA A 60 14.12 -6.36 -13.65
C ALA A 60 15.48 -6.58 -12.97
N LYS A 61 16.51 -5.82 -13.38
CA LYS A 61 17.89 -5.93 -12.87
C LYS A 61 18.02 -5.39 -11.46
N LEU A 62 17.33 -4.30 -11.13
CA LEU A 62 17.48 -3.61 -9.86
C LEU A 62 16.25 -3.77 -8.97
N ASN A 63 16.43 -4.47 -7.85
CA ASN A 63 15.42 -4.52 -6.79
C ASN A 63 15.36 -3.19 -6.03
N LEU A 64 14.19 -2.58 -5.97
CA LEU A 64 13.91 -1.32 -5.29
C LEU A 64 13.53 -1.51 -3.81
N ALA A 65 13.11 -2.72 -3.43
CA ALA A 65 12.75 -3.07 -2.06
C ALA A 65 14.00 -3.24 -1.15
N GLY A 66 13.83 -2.99 0.14
CA GLY A 66 14.82 -3.30 1.16
C GLY A 66 15.25 -4.75 1.19
N TYR A 67 16.56 -4.99 1.29
CA TYR A 67 17.14 -6.34 1.23
C TYR A 67 16.65 -7.27 2.36
N ASP A 68 16.43 -6.73 3.56
CA ASP A 68 16.08 -7.50 4.75
C ASP A 68 14.63 -7.35 5.20
N ARG A 69 13.90 -6.33 4.76
CA ARG A 69 12.52 -6.07 5.22
C ARG A 69 11.47 -5.96 4.12
N GLY A 70 11.91 -5.95 2.85
CA GLY A 70 11.02 -5.75 1.71
C GLY A 70 10.61 -4.29 1.55
N LEU A 71 9.64 -4.04 0.67
CA LEU A 71 9.17 -2.69 0.34
C LEU A 71 8.32 -2.08 1.45
N PHE A 72 7.55 -2.89 2.18
CA PHE A 72 6.57 -2.47 3.17
C PHE A 72 6.84 -3.13 4.51
N GLU A 73 6.84 -2.34 5.59
CA GLU A 73 7.10 -2.77 6.96
C GLU A 73 6.10 -2.14 7.94
N VAL A 74 5.81 -2.86 9.02
CA VAL A 74 5.04 -2.42 10.17
C VAL A 74 5.87 -2.55 11.44
N GLY A 75 5.97 -1.45 12.18
CA GLY A 75 6.57 -1.45 13.52
C GLY A 75 8.08 -1.41 13.52
N TRP A 76 8.66 -0.82 14.58
CA TRP A 76 10.06 -1.02 14.93
C TRP A 76 10.27 -0.91 16.45
N HIS A 77 10.51 0.25 17.06
CA HIS A 77 10.85 0.30 18.49
C HIS A 77 9.65 0.15 19.44
N GLY A 78 9.73 -0.79 20.40
CA GLY A 78 8.95 -0.78 21.63
C GLY A 78 9.33 0.38 22.56
N ALA A 79 8.39 0.85 23.38
CA ALA A 79 8.67 1.80 24.45
C ALA A 79 9.25 1.07 25.66
N GLY A 80 10.28 1.67 26.28
CA GLY A 80 10.70 1.30 27.63
C GLY A 80 9.53 1.34 28.62
N ARG A 81 9.39 0.30 29.45
CA ARG A 81 8.55 0.35 30.65
C ARG A 81 9.32 1.11 31.74
N LYS A 82 8.74 2.17 32.29
CA LYS A 82 9.33 2.94 33.40
C LYS A 82 9.16 2.25 34.77
N ASP A 83 8.28 1.27 34.84
CA ASP A 83 7.84 0.52 36.01
C ASP A 83 8.35 -0.93 36.05
N ALA A 84 9.21 -1.31 35.09
CA ALA A 84 9.86 -2.61 35.12
C ALA A 84 10.85 -2.63 36.30
N ASP A 85 10.44 -3.25 37.40
CA ASP A 85 11.32 -3.54 38.53
C ASP A 85 12.42 -4.51 38.08
N GLU A 86 13.60 -3.97 37.80
CA GLU A 86 14.77 -4.71 37.32
C GLU A 86 15.17 -5.84 38.27
N SER A 87 14.75 -5.78 39.54
CA SER A 87 15.10 -6.74 40.59
C SER A 87 14.27 -8.03 40.59
N LYS A 88 13.12 -8.07 39.90
CA LYS A 88 12.13 -9.16 40.07
C LYS A 88 12.26 -10.37 39.15
N GLY A 89 13.35 -10.51 38.41
CA GLY A 89 13.70 -11.81 37.83
C GLY A 89 12.69 -12.40 36.83
N ASP A 90 11.66 -11.65 36.39
CA ASP A 90 10.63 -12.06 35.41
C ASP A 90 11.17 -12.10 33.97
N TYR A 91 12.47 -12.39 33.89
CA TYR A 91 13.28 -12.70 32.74
C TYR A 91 13.06 -14.17 32.39
N ILE A 92 12.04 -14.48 31.59
CA ILE A 92 12.12 -15.72 30.81
C ILE A 92 13.18 -15.46 29.70
N SER A 93 14.43 -15.63 30.14
CA SER A 93 15.74 -15.50 29.47
C SER A 93 16.17 -14.10 28.98
N GLY A 94 16.76 -13.33 29.89
CA GLY A 94 17.96 -12.51 29.63
C GLY A 94 17.88 -11.30 28.67
N LYS A 95 17.74 -10.11 29.26
CA LYS A 95 18.28 -8.79 28.84
C LYS A 95 17.54 -7.82 27.90
N HIS A 96 16.40 -8.11 27.25
CA HIS A 96 15.84 -7.11 26.28
C HIS A 96 14.31 -6.90 26.24
N GLN A 97 13.50 -7.30 27.23
CA GLN A 97 12.04 -7.28 27.01
C GLN A 97 11.36 -5.89 27.02
N SER A 98 11.95 -4.87 27.63
CA SER A 98 11.37 -3.50 27.67
C SER A 98 11.85 -2.60 26.53
N TYR A 99 12.92 -2.97 25.81
CA TYR A 99 13.51 -2.19 24.73
C TYR A 99 13.84 -3.12 23.56
N GLY A 100 13.02 -3.10 22.51
CA GLY A 100 13.48 -3.74 21.29
C GLY A 100 12.60 -3.58 20.07
N CYS A 101 13.25 -3.89 18.95
CA CYS A 101 12.70 -3.82 17.61
C CYS A 101 11.67 -4.94 17.45
N ARG A 102 10.42 -4.59 17.17
CA ARG A 102 9.40 -5.47 16.63
C ARG A 102 8.99 -5.03 15.26
N ASP A 103 9.05 -5.95 14.33
CA ASP A 103 8.85 -5.70 12.91
C ASP A 103 8.09 -6.85 12.25
N TRP A 104 7.27 -6.49 11.27
CA TRP A 104 6.71 -7.40 10.29
C TRP A 104 6.57 -6.66 8.97
N PRO A 105 6.98 -7.22 7.82
CA PRO A 105 7.68 -8.49 7.62
C PRO A 105 9.20 -8.37 7.89
N SER A 106 9.94 -9.48 7.93
CA SER A 106 11.42 -9.43 8.00
C SER A 106 12.09 -10.73 7.53
N MET A 107 13.27 -10.62 6.91
CA MET A 107 14.09 -11.72 6.39
C MET A 107 15.04 -12.32 7.41
N GLY A 108 15.24 -11.68 8.57
CA GLY A 108 15.98 -12.34 9.67
C GLY A 108 15.33 -13.66 10.13
N HIS A 109 14.12 -13.93 9.64
CA HIS A 109 13.25 -15.06 9.96
C HIS A 109 13.69 -16.39 9.35
N GLY A 110 14.58 -16.39 8.34
CA GLY A 110 15.01 -17.63 7.68
C GLY A 110 15.58 -18.67 8.66
N LYS A 111 16.21 -18.22 9.76
CA LYS A 111 16.65 -19.09 10.87
C LYS A 111 15.56 -19.35 11.92
N LEU A 112 14.58 -18.46 12.04
CA LEU A 112 13.52 -18.51 13.05
C LEU A 112 12.35 -19.42 12.65
N LYS A 113 12.26 -19.81 11.38
CA LYS A 113 11.13 -20.57 10.82
C LYS A 113 9.78 -19.89 11.09
N VAL A 114 9.77 -18.56 11.11
CA VAL A 114 8.54 -17.73 11.21
C VAL A 114 8.01 -17.49 9.81
N GLU A 115 7.89 -18.59 9.06
CA GLU A 115 7.36 -18.55 7.72
C GLU A 115 5.89 -18.17 7.83
N GLY A 116 5.46 -17.18 7.07
CA GLY A 116 4.05 -16.81 7.03
C GLY A 116 3.22 -17.89 6.35
N GLU A 117 1.92 -17.70 6.30
CA GLU A 117 1.02 -18.38 5.37
C GLU A 117 0.69 -17.40 4.24
N LEU A 118 0.97 -17.80 3.00
CA LEU A 118 0.58 -17.05 1.81
C LEU A 118 -0.61 -17.71 1.11
N GLU A 119 -1.55 -16.87 0.71
CA GLU A 119 -2.76 -17.25 0.00
C GLU A 119 -3.09 -16.19 -1.05
N VAL A 120 -3.22 -16.59 -2.32
CA VAL A 120 -3.80 -15.74 -3.36
C VAL A 120 -5.32 -15.82 -3.22
N ILE A 121 -5.94 -14.79 -2.64
CA ILE A 121 -7.38 -14.77 -2.32
C ILE A 121 -8.22 -14.17 -3.46
N GLU A 122 -7.59 -13.51 -4.43
CA GLU A 122 -8.22 -13.07 -5.66
C GLU A 122 -7.18 -13.05 -6.79
N LYS A 123 -7.50 -13.68 -7.91
CA LYS A 123 -6.66 -13.71 -9.12
C LYS A 123 -7.47 -13.20 -10.31
N SER A 124 -7.14 -12.01 -10.79
CA SER A 124 -7.75 -11.48 -12.01
C SER A 124 -6.84 -10.49 -12.73
N PRO A 125 -7.08 -10.22 -14.01
CA PRO A 125 -6.39 -9.14 -14.73
C PRO A 125 -6.61 -7.76 -14.11
N ALA A 126 -7.76 -7.50 -13.46
CA ALA A 126 -8.06 -6.18 -12.90
C ALA A 126 -7.32 -5.91 -11.57
N ARG A 127 -7.07 -6.95 -10.77
CA ARG A 127 -6.24 -6.91 -9.57
C ARG A 127 -5.87 -8.32 -9.07
N ILE A 128 -4.77 -8.39 -8.32
CA ILE A 128 -4.38 -9.58 -7.54
C ILE A 128 -4.50 -9.24 -6.06
N ARG A 129 -5.06 -10.14 -5.26
CA ARG A 129 -5.06 -10.02 -3.80
C ARG A 129 -4.31 -11.17 -3.15
N VAL A 130 -3.37 -10.82 -2.27
CA VAL A 130 -2.53 -11.77 -1.55
C VAL A 130 -2.70 -11.55 -0.06
N ARG A 131 -3.13 -12.58 0.65
CA ARG A 131 -3.18 -12.61 2.11
C ARG A 131 -1.90 -13.22 2.65
N ALA A 132 -1.30 -12.55 3.62
CA ALA A 132 -0.16 -13.00 4.39
C ALA A 132 -0.56 -13.07 5.87
N LYS A 133 -0.50 -14.26 6.49
CA LYS A 133 -0.63 -14.41 7.94
C LYS A 133 0.73 -14.70 8.54
N SER A 134 1.10 -14.02 9.59
CA SER A 134 2.37 -14.24 10.29
C SER A 134 2.27 -13.77 11.74
N VAL A 135 3.42 -13.59 12.37
CA VAL A 135 3.57 -12.95 13.68
C VAL A 135 4.68 -11.91 13.57
N PHE A 136 4.64 -10.90 14.44
CA PHE A 136 5.78 -9.99 14.57
C PHE A 136 7.03 -10.75 15.03
N THR A 137 8.21 -10.25 14.69
CA THR A 137 9.46 -10.71 15.29
C THR A 137 10.03 -9.72 16.25
N PHE A 138 10.94 -10.18 17.12
CA PHE A 138 11.70 -9.35 18.04
C PHE A 138 13.19 -9.40 17.67
N TRP A 139 13.77 -8.25 17.32
CA TRP A 139 15.14 -8.09 16.79
C TRP A 139 15.46 -9.00 15.60
N SER A 140 14.42 -9.44 14.88
CA SER A 140 14.53 -10.51 13.89
C SER A 140 15.25 -11.77 14.41
N ARG A 141 15.18 -12.01 15.74
CA ARG A 141 15.80 -13.12 16.49
C ARG A 141 14.79 -14.02 17.21
N PHE A 142 13.58 -13.53 17.45
CA PHE A 142 12.54 -14.30 18.14
C PHE A 142 11.19 -14.07 17.47
N ALA A 143 10.32 -15.08 17.48
CA ALA A 143 8.93 -14.97 17.05
C ALA A 143 8.06 -14.46 18.20
N ASP A 144 7.33 -13.35 18.02
CA ASP A 144 6.34 -12.88 18.98
C ASP A 144 4.97 -13.50 18.66
N LYS A 145 4.80 -14.78 19.02
CA LYS A 145 3.53 -15.52 18.80
C LYS A 145 2.31 -14.88 19.49
N ASN A 146 2.54 -13.96 20.43
CA ASN A 146 1.48 -13.21 21.10
C ASN A 146 1.02 -11.99 20.29
N MET A 147 1.65 -11.73 19.14
CA MET A 147 1.33 -10.62 18.25
C MET A 147 1.15 -11.12 16.81
N PRO A 148 0.09 -11.90 16.53
CA PRO A 148 -0.21 -12.30 15.18
C PRO A 148 -0.59 -11.08 14.33
N VAL A 149 -0.25 -11.17 13.05
CA VAL A 149 -0.50 -10.13 12.06
C VAL A 149 -1.02 -10.77 10.78
N THR A 150 -2.02 -10.12 10.19
CA THR A 150 -2.52 -10.48 8.85
C THR A 150 -2.43 -9.25 7.96
N GLY A 151 -1.70 -9.38 6.86
CA GLY A 151 -1.70 -8.41 5.77
C GLY A 151 -2.52 -8.91 4.59
N ILE A 152 -3.25 -8.01 3.94
CA ILE A 152 -3.86 -8.26 2.63
C ILE A 152 -3.34 -7.18 1.68
N TYR A 153 -2.57 -7.60 0.68
CA TYR A 153 -2.08 -6.74 -0.39
C TYR A 153 -3.02 -6.83 -1.58
N THR A 154 -3.48 -5.70 -2.09
CA THR A 154 -4.31 -5.57 -3.30
C THR A 154 -3.50 -4.83 -4.36
N PHE A 155 -3.00 -5.57 -5.35
CA PHE A 155 -2.15 -5.08 -6.42
C PHE A 155 -2.96 -4.72 -7.67
N TYR A 156 -2.80 -3.50 -8.17
CA TYR A 156 -3.45 -3.01 -9.39
C TYR A 156 -2.49 -2.87 -10.56
N PRO A 157 -2.97 -2.93 -11.82
CA PRO A 157 -2.18 -2.69 -13.03
C PRO A 157 -1.33 -1.41 -13.00
N THR A 158 -1.84 -0.35 -12.38
CA THR A 158 -1.27 1.01 -12.42
C THR A 158 -0.28 1.32 -11.29
N GLY A 159 0.45 0.32 -10.79
CA GLY A 159 1.44 0.49 -9.72
C GLY A 159 0.88 0.94 -8.36
N LYS A 160 -0.43 0.86 -8.19
CA LYS A 160 -1.13 1.11 -6.91
C LYS A 160 -1.22 -0.19 -6.12
N ILE A 161 -0.93 -0.11 -4.83
CA ILE A 161 -1.05 -1.22 -3.88
C ILE A 161 -1.84 -0.73 -2.66
N ALA A 162 -3.07 -1.21 -2.49
CA ALA A 162 -3.81 -1.02 -1.25
C ALA A 162 -3.46 -2.15 -0.28
N ILE A 163 -3.27 -1.83 1.00
CA ILE A 163 -2.79 -2.77 2.01
C ILE A 163 -3.69 -2.64 3.23
N GLN A 164 -4.34 -3.73 3.61
CA GLN A 164 -5.02 -3.87 4.90
C GLN A 164 -4.10 -4.63 5.85
N VAL A 165 -3.98 -4.16 7.10
CA VAL A 165 -3.23 -4.84 8.14
C VAL A 165 -4.09 -4.98 9.38
N ARG A 166 -4.21 -6.22 9.88
CA ARG A 166 -4.81 -6.54 11.17
C ARG A 166 -3.72 -7.02 12.12
N VAL A 167 -3.57 -6.33 13.25
CA VAL A 167 -2.63 -6.69 14.33
C VAL A 167 -3.43 -7.03 15.57
N GLN A 168 -3.11 -8.18 16.18
CA GLN A 168 -3.73 -8.58 17.44
C GLN A 168 -2.67 -8.70 18.54
N LYS A 169 -3.10 -8.56 19.79
CA LYS A 169 -2.30 -8.91 20.97
C LYS A 169 -3.08 -9.89 21.83
N ARG A 170 -2.59 -11.13 21.93
CA ARG A 170 -3.29 -12.18 22.68
C ARG A 170 -3.04 -12.08 24.18
N GLU A 171 -1.78 -12.06 24.54
CA GLU A 171 -1.34 -12.13 25.94
C GLU A 171 -0.31 -11.05 26.22
N ARG A 172 -0.27 -10.58 27.47
CA ARG A 172 0.67 -9.55 27.97
C ARG A 172 0.58 -8.24 27.19
N GLU A 173 0.47 -7.16 27.94
CA GLU A 173 0.49 -5.83 27.35
C GLU A 173 1.84 -5.54 26.66
N PHE A 174 1.80 -4.84 25.53
CA PHE A 174 2.98 -4.29 24.87
C PHE A 174 2.78 -2.81 24.54
N ARG A 175 3.81 -2.00 24.75
CA ARG A 175 3.78 -0.57 24.45
C ARG A 175 4.75 -0.26 23.32
N TRP A 176 4.24 0.35 22.26
CA TRP A 176 5.03 0.95 21.18
C TRP A 176 5.50 2.34 21.57
N SER A 177 6.71 2.73 21.15
CA SER A 177 7.26 4.07 21.43
C SER A 177 6.54 5.13 20.59
N GLY A 178 6.78 5.11 19.29
CA GLY A 178 6.11 5.93 18.28
C GLY A 178 6.39 5.46 16.86
N GLU A 179 6.94 4.25 16.72
CA GLU A 179 7.33 3.66 15.43
C GLU A 179 6.39 2.52 15.04
N TYR A 180 5.21 2.44 15.65
CA TYR A 180 4.16 1.57 15.16
C TYR A 180 3.38 2.28 14.07
N GLY A 181 3.41 1.70 12.88
CA GLY A 181 2.69 2.19 11.71
C GLY A 181 3.32 1.70 10.41
N PRO A 182 2.72 2.06 9.28
CA PRO A 182 3.17 1.64 7.96
C PRO A 182 4.40 2.43 7.51
N HIS A 183 5.43 1.70 7.07
CA HIS A 183 6.64 2.25 6.51
C HIS A 183 6.95 1.66 5.14
N LEU A 184 7.52 2.49 4.27
CA LEU A 184 8.25 2.06 3.11
C LEU A 184 9.72 1.88 3.45
N PHE A 185 10.31 0.82 2.94
CA PHE A 185 11.71 0.49 3.15
C PHE A 185 12.37 0.27 1.79
N LEU A 186 13.15 1.25 1.37
CA LEU A 186 13.74 1.33 0.04
C LEU A 186 15.24 1.07 0.08
N ILE A 187 15.75 0.51 -1.01
CA ILE A 187 17.19 0.36 -1.21
C ILE A 187 17.87 1.74 -1.16
N SER A 188 18.98 1.87 -0.42
CA SER A 188 19.77 3.12 -0.38
C SER A 188 21.17 2.96 -0.99
N ASN A 189 21.40 1.89 -1.75
CA ASN A 189 22.75 1.45 -2.07
C ASN A 189 23.51 2.44 -2.97
N LYS A 190 24.78 2.67 -2.60
CA LYS A 190 25.88 2.86 -3.57
C LYS A 190 26.13 1.50 -4.23
N THR A 191 25.99 1.41 -5.53
CA THR A 191 26.49 0.27 -6.31
C THR A 191 28.02 0.14 -6.15
N LYS A 192 28.59 -1.04 -6.47
CA LYS A 192 30.05 -1.26 -6.41
C LYS A 192 30.85 -0.30 -7.31
N ASP A 193 30.22 0.26 -8.33
CA ASP A 193 30.72 1.31 -9.24
C ASP A 193 30.39 2.74 -8.78
N GLY A 194 29.86 2.94 -7.58
CA GLY A 194 29.63 4.26 -7.00
C GLY A 194 28.35 4.97 -7.45
N LYS A 195 27.54 4.37 -8.33
CA LYS A 195 26.22 4.89 -8.69
C LYS A 195 25.25 4.68 -7.52
N ILE A 196 24.77 5.77 -6.95
CA ILE A 196 23.76 5.76 -5.90
C ILE A 196 22.40 5.53 -6.57
N VAL A 197 21.55 4.65 -6.05
CA VAL A 197 20.10 4.72 -6.29
C VAL A 197 19.57 5.37 -5.02
N GLY A 198 19.79 6.68 -4.93
CA GLY A 198 19.50 7.43 -3.72
C GLY A 198 18.07 7.87 -3.81
N PHE A 199 17.22 7.38 -2.93
CA PHE A 199 15.93 7.98 -2.74
C PHE A 199 16.10 9.30 -1.97
N ASN A 200 15.83 10.39 -2.65
CA ASN A 200 15.58 11.66 -2.01
C ASN A 200 14.18 11.62 -1.41
N HIS A 201 14.02 12.23 -0.25
CA HIS A 201 12.74 12.21 0.47
C HIS A 201 12.17 13.61 0.54
N GLY A 202 10.85 13.68 0.45
CA GLY A 202 10.09 14.89 0.70
C GLY A 202 8.91 14.58 1.59
N THR A 203 8.55 15.53 2.44
CA THR A 203 7.15 15.74 2.80
C THR A 203 6.74 17.07 2.17
N PRO A 204 5.50 17.24 1.68
CA PRO A 204 5.04 18.57 1.29
C PRO A 204 5.18 19.47 2.53
N ARG A 205 5.74 20.67 2.37
CA ARG A 205 5.93 21.56 3.53
C ARG A 205 4.54 22.05 3.94
N TYR A 206 4.24 22.17 5.23
CA TYR A 206 3.01 22.79 5.76
C TYR A 206 2.43 24.00 4.97
N PRO A 207 3.22 24.97 4.44
CA PRO A 207 2.71 26.03 3.55
C PRO A 207 2.06 25.54 2.23
N ASP A 208 2.33 24.32 1.79
CA ASP A 208 1.69 23.66 0.64
C ASP A 208 0.25 23.19 0.97
N TYR A 209 -0.14 23.17 2.26
CA TYR A 209 -1.46 22.76 2.76
C TYR A 209 -2.36 23.93 3.23
N GLY A 210 -1.97 25.19 2.98
CA GLY A 210 -2.70 26.38 3.45
C GLY A 210 -2.13 26.93 4.76
N LYS A 211 -2.01 28.25 4.84
CA LYS A 211 -1.21 28.95 5.87
C LYS A 211 -2.02 29.17 7.15
N ASP A 212 -1.73 28.43 8.22
CA ASP A 212 -1.74 28.99 9.58
C ASP A 212 -1.16 28.02 10.61
N THR A 213 0.01 28.34 11.17
CA THR A 213 0.42 28.11 12.58
C THR A 213 1.89 28.50 12.74
N LYS A 214 2.16 29.60 13.46
CA LYS A 214 3.50 29.96 13.94
C LYS A 214 3.69 29.40 15.36
N GLY A 215 4.85 28.80 15.65
CA GLY A 215 5.41 28.89 17.02
C GLY A 215 5.71 27.61 17.81
N MET A 216 5.62 26.41 17.25
CA MET A 216 6.31 25.22 17.80
C MET A 216 7.22 24.66 16.72
N TRP A 217 8.19 23.82 17.07
CA TRP A 217 8.69 22.79 16.17
C TRP A 217 7.69 21.62 16.26
N PRO A 218 6.61 21.55 15.46
CA PRO A 218 5.77 20.38 15.47
C PRO A 218 6.45 19.37 14.54
N ARG A 219 6.47 18.10 14.92
CA ARG A 219 6.53 17.09 13.86
C ARG A 219 5.33 17.37 12.97
N PRO A 220 5.48 17.45 11.64
CA PRO A 220 4.34 17.63 10.78
C PRO A 220 3.26 16.62 11.16
N ALA A 221 2.01 17.07 11.19
CA ALA A 221 0.90 16.16 11.43
C ALA A 221 1.02 15.00 10.42
N ALA A 222 0.65 13.79 10.82
CA ALA A 222 0.60 12.64 9.89
C ALA A 222 -0.36 12.83 8.70
N GLU A 223 -0.99 14.00 8.61
CA GLU A 223 -1.67 14.46 7.41
C GLU A 223 -0.70 14.79 6.26
N GLU A 224 0.60 14.92 6.50
CA GLU A 224 1.54 15.12 5.40
C GLU A 224 1.77 13.80 4.64
N LEU A 225 2.18 13.92 3.38
CA LEU A 225 2.46 12.78 2.52
C LEU A 225 3.90 12.30 2.71
N SER A 226 4.10 11.00 2.84
CA SER A 226 5.43 10.38 2.88
C SER A 226 5.88 10.02 1.47
N PHE A 227 6.95 10.65 0.96
CA PHE A 227 7.37 10.57 -0.44
C PHE A 227 8.87 10.31 -0.60
N ALA A 228 9.23 9.45 -1.55
CA ALA A 228 10.59 9.14 -1.95
C ALA A 228 10.72 9.09 -3.47
N TYR A 229 11.80 9.66 -4.01
CA TYR A 229 12.08 9.64 -5.45
C TYR A 229 13.56 9.37 -5.70
N SER A 230 13.84 8.54 -6.69
CA SER A 230 15.20 8.28 -7.18
C SER A 230 15.48 9.09 -8.44
N THR A 231 16.61 9.80 -8.46
CA THR A 231 17.07 10.57 -9.64
C THR A 231 18.21 9.89 -10.39
N THR A 232 18.72 8.78 -9.86
CA THR A 232 19.94 8.11 -10.33
C THR A 232 19.71 6.60 -10.47
N GLY A 233 20.22 6.01 -11.55
CA GLY A 233 19.88 4.63 -11.92
C GLY A 233 18.46 4.54 -12.46
N ILE A 234 17.55 3.95 -11.70
CA ILE A 234 16.12 3.89 -12.03
C ILE A 234 15.44 5.15 -11.52
N LYS A 235 14.84 5.93 -12.44
CA LYS A 235 14.01 7.08 -12.09
C LYS A 235 12.62 6.58 -11.73
N THR A 236 12.37 6.46 -10.44
CA THR A 236 11.10 5.96 -9.91
C THR A 236 10.80 6.67 -8.60
N THR A 237 9.52 6.66 -8.25
CA THR A 237 8.97 7.37 -7.12
C THR A 237 8.02 6.46 -6.37
N PHE A 238 8.04 6.55 -5.05
CA PHE A 238 7.06 5.93 -4.18
C PHE A 238 6.50 6.96 -3.23
N PHE A 239 5.20 6.88 -3.00
CA PHE A 239 4.63 7.47 -1.79
C PHE A 239 3.79 6.43 -1.06
N ILE A 240 3.65 6.66 0.24
CA ILE A 240 2.69 5.96 1.09
C ILE A 240 1.75 6.97 1.70
N THR A 241 0.47 6.63 1.76
CA THR A 241 -0.57 7.43 2.41
C THR A 241 -1.47 6.53 3.26
N ILE A 242 -2.05 7.11 4.31
CA ILE A 242 -3.05 6.48 5.17
C ILE A 242 -4.39 7.20 5.01
N PRO A 243 -5.52 6.56 5.35
CA PRO A 243 -6.81 7.21 5.44
C PRO A 243 -6.84 8.26 6.55
N PRO A 244 -7.65 9.33 6.44
CA PRO A 244 -7.66 10.42 7.40
C PRO A 244 -8.01 9.99 8.83
N GLU A 245 -8.91 9.02 9.00
CA GLU A 245 -9.33 8.53 10.32
C GLU A 245 -8.22 7.80 11.07
N GLN A 246 -7.23 7.26 10.34
CA GLN A 246 -6.08 6.57 10.92
C GLN A 246 -5.01 7.53 11.44
N HIS A 247 -5.10 8.84 11.18
CA HIS A 247 -4.22 9.84 11.78
C HIS A 247 -4.29 9.85 13.31
N LYS A 248 -5.41 9.38 13.87
CA LYS A 248 -5.59 9.21 15.32
C LYS A 248 -4.63 8.18 15.89
N VAL A 249 -4.30 7.14 15.12
CA VAL A 249 -3.36 6.09 15.50
C VAL A 249 -1.96 6.45 15.07
N PHE A 250 -1.78 6.82 13.80
CA PHE A 250 -0.51 7.20 13.21
C PHE A 250 -0.44 8.71 13.11
N SER A 251 0.08 9.35 14.16
CA SER A 251 0.06 10.81 14.30
C SER A 251 1.38 11.49 13.96
N ARG A 252 2.38 10.74 13.48
CA ARG A 252 3.73 11.25 13.21
C ARG A 252 4.30 10.72 11.91
N HIS A 253 5.12 11.53 11.26
CA HIS A 253 6.04 11.04 10.25
C HIS A 253 7.26 10.38 10.87
N MET A 254 7.71 9.31 10.23
CA MET A 254 8.90 8.57 10.59
C MET A 254 9.85 8.55 9.41
N ARG A 255 11.13 8.80 9.66
CA ARG A 255 12.21 8.54 8.72
C ARG A 255 13.45 8.04 9.45
N HIS A 256 14.01 6.95 8.97
CA HIS A 256 15.23 6.34 9.47
C HIS A 256 16.17 6.15 8.28
N TYR A 257 17.22 6.97 8.25
CA TYR A 257 18.27 6.87 7.25
C TYR A 257 19.46 6.13 7.85
N PHE A 258 19.81 4.98 7.26
CA PHE A 258 21.01 4.22 7.61
C PHE A 258 22.01 4.29 6.45
N PRO A 259 23.02 5.16 6.53
CA PRO A 259 23.99 5.34 5.46
C PRO A 259 24.57 4.01 4.99
N GLY A 260 24.44 3.72 3.69
CA GLY A 260 25.06 2.55 3.05
C GLY A 260 24.26 1.25 3.10
N HIS A 261 23.03 1.23 3.64
CA HIS A 261 22.22 0.01 3.71
C HIS A 261 20.78 0.21 3.21
N TRP A 262 20.02 1.12 3.81
CA TRP A 262 18.61 1.35 3.47
C TRP A 262 18.10 2.71 3.96
N ASP A 263 16.98 3.16 3.38
CA ASP A 263 16.19 4.29 3.88
C ASP A 263 14.76 3.82 4.16
N ARG A 264 14.23 4.20 5.32
CA ARG A 264 12.89 3.86 5.76
C ARG A 264 12.12 5.14 6.03
N PHE A 265 10.90 5.23 5.53
CA PHE A 265 10.04 6.39 5.78
C PHE A 265 8.57 6.00 5.80
N GLY A 266 7.72 6.78 6.45
CA GLY A 266 6.29 6.52 6.50
C GLY A 266 5.63 7.14 7.72
N TYR A 267 4.67 6.41 8.29
CA TYR A 267 3.85 6.88 9.40
C TYR A 267 4.14 6.07 10.66
N GLY A 268 4.23 6.78 11.78
CA GLY A 268 4.37 6.22 13.11
C GLY A 268 3.30 6.76 14.05
N SER A 269 3.07 6.03 15.13
CA SER A 269 2.11 6.42 16.16
C SER A 269 2.67 7.44 17.15
N GLY A 270 1.77 8.02 17.95
CA GLY A 270 2.15 8.77 19.16
C GLY A 270 2.61 7.87 20.33
N GLY A 271 2.68 6.55 20.09
CA GLY A 271 2.77 5.50 21.10
C GLY A 271 1.44 4.77 21.23
N VAL A 272 1.48 3.44 21.18
CA VAL A 272 0.29 2.58 21.26
C VAL A 272 0.46 1.59 22.37
N LEU A 273 -0.53 1.51 23.26
CA LEU A 273 -0.65 0.45 24.24
C LEU A 273 -1.51 -0.67 23.64
N MET A 274 -0.89 -1.82 23.38
CA MET A 274 -1.57 -3.03 22.97
C MET A 274 -1.81 -3.91 24.20
N SER A 275 -2.95 -3.71 24.86
CA SER A 275 -3.40 -4.56 25.96
C SER A 275 -3.74 -5.98 25.48
N PRO A 276 -3.79 -7.00 26.35
CA PRO A 276 -4.35 -8.30 25.99
C PRO A 276 -5.75 -8.14 25.41
N GLY A 277 -6.02 -8.82 24.29
CA GLY A 277 -7.25 -8.67 23.51
C GLY A 277 -7.24 -7.50 22.51
N TYR A 278 -6.15 -6.75 22.38
CA TYR A 278 -6.02 -5.74 21.33
C TYR A 278 -6.24 -6.39 19.96
N ASP A 279 -7.09 -5.79 19.14
CA ASP A 279 -7.37 -6.23 17.78
C ASP A 279 -7.70 -4.99 16.96
N ALA A 280 -6.74 -4.56 16.15
CA ALA A 280 -6.90 -3.37 15.33
C ALA A 280 -6.65 -3.71 13.87
N THR A 281 -7.54 -3.22 13.02
CA THR A 281 -7.40 -3.25 11.58
C THR A 281 -7.23 -1.83 11.08
N TRP A 282 -6.28 -1.63 10.19
CA TRP A 282 -6.01 -0.37 9.53
C TRP A 282 -5.55 -0.64 8.09
N ALA A 283 -5.40 0.40 7.30
CA ALA A 283 -5.12 0.30 5.87
C ALA A 283 -4.22 1.43 5.39
N CYS A 284 -3.43 1.20 4.36
CA CYS A 284 -2.64 2.23 3.70
C CYS A 284 -2.56 1.96 2.20
N MET A 285 -2.14 2.95 1.44
CA MET A 285 -1.91 2.83 0.01
C MET A 285 -0.49 3.25 -0.36
N ILE A 286 0.16 2.42 -1.16
CA ILE A 286 1.42 2.71 -1.84
C ILE A 286 1.11 3.01 -3.30
N GLN A 287 1.70 4.06 -3.83
CA GLN A 287 1.66 4.35 -5.26
C GLN A 287 3.07 4.54 -5.79
N MET A 288 3.37 3.80 -6.84
CA MET A 288 4.55 3.97 -7.67
C MET A 288 4.31 5.04 -8.74
N GLY A 289 5.33 5.83 -9.05
CA GLY A 289 5.37 6.71 -10.21
C GLY A 289 6.66 6.52 -11.00
N THR A 290 6.55 6.56 -12.33
CA THR A 290 7.69 6.36 -13.24
C THR A 290 7.58 7.30 -14.44
N PRO A 291 8.61 8.13 -14.72
CA PRO A 291 8.61 9.00 -15.89
C PRO A 291 8.45 8.21 -17.19
N GLY A 292 7.59 8.72 -18.07
CA GLY A 292 7.39 8.15 -19.41
C GLY A 292 6.51 6.90 -19.47
N SER A 293 6.05 6.37 -18.34
CA SER A 293 5.04 5.31 -18.37
C SER A 293 3.68 5.85 -18.80
N LYS A 294 2.96 5.08 -19.61
CA LYS A 294 1.56 5.36 -19.96
C LYS A 294 0.56 4.84 -18.90
N LEU A 295 1.00 3.97 -17.98
CA LEU A 295 0.13 3.26 -17.02
C LEU A 295 0.38 3.61 -15.56
N VAL A 296 1.57 4.14 -15.22
CA VAL A 296 1.83 4.77 -13.92
C VAL A 296 2.07 6.26 -14.09
N PRO A 297 1.69 7.09 -13.11
CA PRO A 297 1.85 8.53 -13.21
C PRO A 297 3.32 8.95 -13.14
N ASP A 298 3.67 10.03 -13.84
CA ASP A 298 4.97 10.70 -13.67
C ASP A 298 4.89 11.62 -12.43
N ILE A 299 5.41 11.14 -11.30
CA ILE A 299 5.39 11.86 -10.02
C ILE A 299 6.82 12.27 -9.67
N LYS A 300 7.14 13.56 -9.80
CA LYS A 300 8.52 14.08 -9.64
C LYS A 300 8.77 14.65 -8.26
N THR A 301 7.73 15.19 -7.64
CA THR A 301 7.82 15.91 -6.38
C THR A 301 6.73 15.48 -5.41
N ALA A 302 6.90 15.78 -4.13
CA ALA A 302 5.86 15.58 -3.13
C ALA A 302 4.56 16.32 -3.50
N LYS A 303 4.66 17.51 -4.12
CA LYS A 303 3.50 18.28 -4.62
C LYS A 303 2.75 17.52 -5.72
N ASP A 304 3.46 16.89 -6.65
CA ASP A 304 2.85 16.09 -7.71
C ASP A 304 2.14 14.85 -7.15
N ALA A 305 2.62 14.33 -6.00
CA ALA A 305 2.09 13.15 -5.35
C ALA A 305 0.79 13.43 -4.56
N VAL A 306 0.59 14.67 -4.09
CA VAL A 306 -0.58 15.06 -3.27
C VAL A 306 -1.91 14.68 -3.96
N PRO A 307 -2.18 15.05 -5.22
CA PRO A 307 -3.42 14.65 -5.88
C PRO A 307 -3.67 13.15 -5.88
N TYR A 308 -2.65 12.31 -6.03
CA TYR A 308 -2.81 10.85 -6.01
C TYR A 308 -3.09 10.32 -4.60
N ALA A 309 -2.43 10.87 -3.58
CA ALA A 309 -2.74 10.56 -2.18
C ALA A 309 -4.17 10.97 -1.80
N MET A 310 -4.62 12.13 -2.29
CA MET A 310 -5.98 12.62 -2.03
C MET A 310 -7.07 11.78 -2.71
N GLN A 311 -6.76 10.97 -3.73
CA GLN A 311 -7.74 10.00 -4.26
C GLN A 311 -8.10 8.91 -3.27
N TYR A 312 -7.23 8.66 -2.30
CA TYR A 312 -7.42 7.66 -1.27
C TYR A 312 -7.92 8.30 0.03
N ARG A 313 -7.55 9.56 0.31
CA ARG A 313 -7.95 10.28 1.53
C ARG A 313 -9.24 11.06 1.43
N GLU A 314 -9.54 11.60 0.25
CA GLU A 314 -10.77 12.33 -0.04
C GLU A 314 -11.25 11.88 -1.43
N PRO A 315 -11.71 10.62 -1.52
CA PRO A 315 -12.06 9.98 -2.78
C PRO A 315 -13.27 10.66 -3.45
N ALA A 316 -13.58 10.27 -4.67
CA ALA A 316 -14.71 10.83 -5.39
C ALA A 316 -16.05 10.46 -4.75
N LYS A 317 -17.01 11.37 -4.81
CA LYS A 317 -18.39 11.07 -4.41
C LYS A 317 -19.12 10.49 -5.61
N LEU A 318 -19.78 9.35 -5.41
CA LEU A 318 -20.58 8.70 -6.44
C LEU A 318 -22.05 8.93 -6.16
N THR A 319 -22.78 9.43 -7.15
CA THR A 319 -24.24 9.61 -7.07
C THR A 319 -24.90 8.94 -8.27
N GLY A 320 -26.11 8.41 -8.10
CA GLY A 320 -26.79 7.67 -9.16
C GLY A 320 -28.14 7.15 -8.65
N PRO A 321 -28.69 6.11 -9.29
CA PRO A 321 -29.90 5.44 -8.81
C PRO A 321 -29.78 5.08 -7.32
N ASP A 322 -30.92 5.10 -6.62
CA ASP A 322 -30.95 4.86 -5.17
C ASP A 322 -30.24 3.57 -4.78
N GLY A 323 -29.34 3.67 -3.79
CA GLY A 323 -28.57 2.53 -3.29
C GLY A 323 -27.43 2.06 -4.19
N ILE A 324 -27.00 2.86 -5.18
CA ILE A 324 -25.87 2.51 -6.05
C ILE A 324 -24.54 2.44 -5.28
N GLY A 325 -24.32 3.30 -4.29
CA GLY A 325 -23.12 3.27 -3.44
C GLY A 325 -23.31 2.35 -2.24
N ILE A 326 -22.29 1.55 -1.93
CA ILE A 326 -22.23 0.71 -0.74
C ILE A 326 -21.23 1.32 0.23
N THR A 327 -21.68 1.67 1.44
CA THR A 327 -20.87 2.33 2.49
C THR A 327 -20.63 1.44 3.71
N ASP A 328 -21.08 0.19 3.66
CA ASP A 328 -20.94 -0.81 4.70
C ASP A 328 -20.13 -2.05 4.24
N ASP A 329 -19.44 -1.93 3.10
CA ASP A 329 -18.56 -2.97 2.59
C ASP A 329 -17.36 -3.20 3.54
N GLU A 330 -16.99 -4.46 3.75
CA GLU A 330 -15.89 -4.79 4.66
C GLU A 330 -14.58 -4.15 4.17
N GLY A 331 -14.07 -3.19 4.94
CA GLY A 331 -12.85 -2.45 4.62
C GLY A 331 -13.06 -1.02 4.14
N ASP A 332 -14.33 -0.56 4.01
CA ASP A 332 -14.71 0.85 4.06
C ASP A 332 -14.70 1.31 5.53
N LEU A 333 -13.58 1.89 5.94
CA LEU A 333 -13.27 2.19 7.34
C LEU A 333 -13.97 3.45 7.82
N ASN A 334 -14.27 4.38 6.91
CA ASN A 334 -14.88 5.66 7.22
C ASN A 334 -16.36 5.78 6.77
N LYS A 335 -16.86 4.79 6.02
CA LYS A 335 -18.23 4.67 5.49
C LYS A 335 -18.59 5.73 4.45
N ASP A 336 -17.64 6.15 3.62
CA ASP A 336 -17.85 7.12 2.54
C ASP A 336 -18.13 6.49 1.17
N GLY A 337 -18.10 5.16 1.07
CA GLY A 337 -18.31 4.41 -0.17
C GLY A 337 -17.02 4.08 -0.93
N TYR A 338 -15.86 4.42 -0.38
CA TYR A 338 -14.55 4.02 -0.85
C TYR A 338 -13.93 3.04 0.14
N ASN A 339 -13.72 1.80 -0.29
CA ASN A 339 -13.08 0.78 0.53
C ASN A 339 -11.57 1.03 0.56
N GLU A 340 -11.04 1.55 1.67
CA GLU A 340 -9.61 1.83 1.84
C GLU A 340 -8.76 0.56 1.89
N SER A 341 -9.32 -0.54 2.41
CA SER A 341 -8.62 -1.84 2.46
C SER A 341 -8.35 -2.44 1.07
N GLU A 342 -9.17 -2.07 0.08
CA GLU A 342 -9.05 -2.52 -1.31
C GLU A 342 -8.63 -1.40 -2.27
N GLY A 343 -8.73 -0.12 -1.89
CA GLY A 343 -8.39 1.03 -2.74
C GLY A 343 -9.35 1.24 -3.92
N CYS A 344 -10.65 1.00 -3.71
CA CYS A 344 -11.69 1.08 -4.75
C CYS A 344 -13.04 1.59 -4.23
N HIS A 345 -13.83 2.20 -5.10
CA HIS A 345 -15.23 2.49 -4.82
C HIS A 345 -16.09 1.24 -4.89
N VAL A 346 -17.09 1.12 -4.01
CA VAL A 346 -17.98 -0.04 -3.99
C VAL A 346 -19.38 0.36 -4.42
N LEU A 347 -19.87 -0.36 -5.43
CA LEU A 347 -21.16 -0.13 -6.06
C LEU A 347 -22.06 -1.36 -5.96
N LYS A 348 -23.36 -1.15 -6.09
CA LYS A 348 -24.38 -2.19 -6.13
C LYS A 348 -25.17 -2.13 -7.42
N GLY A 349 -25.48 -3.31 -7.94
CA GLY A 349 -26.55 -3.48 -8.91
C GLY A 349 -26.19 -4.48 -10.00
N PRO A 350 -27.21 -5.10 -10.62
CA PRO A 350 -26.97 -5.74 -11.90
C PRO A 350 -26.51 -4.67 -12.90
N GLY A 351 -25.55 -5.01 -13.75
CA GLY A 351 -25.15 -4.17 -14.88
C GLY A 351 -26.24 -4.08 -15.95
N PRO A 352 -26.17 -3.09 -16.86
CA PRO A 352 -25.20 -1.99 -16.91
C PRO A 352 -25.45 -0.91 -15.85
N LEU A 353 -24.41 -0.18 -15.44
CA LEU A 353 -24.51 0.91 -14.47
C LEU A 353 -24.24 2.28 -15.09
N SER A 354 -24.92 3.29 -14.54
CA SER A 354 -24.80 4.69 -14.92
C SER A 354 -24.82 5.54 -13.65
N PHE A 355 -23.73 6.24 -13.36
CA PHE A 355 -23.60 7.09 -12.17
C PHE A 355 -22.77 8.33 -12.47
N THR A 356 -22.97 9.36 -11.66
CA THR A 356 -22.13 10.54 -11.64
C THR A 356 -20.94 10.30 -10.73
N TYR A 357 -19.75 10.57 -11.25
CA TYR A 357 -18.49 10.63 -10.53
C TYR A 357 -18.16 12.10 -10.27
N GLU A 358 -18.31 12.55 -9.02
CA GLU A 358 -17.91 13.88 -8.59
C GLU A 358 -16.54 13.79 -7.93
N LYS A 359 -15.53 14.31 -8.62
CA LYS A 359 -14.14 14.24 -8.22
C LYS A 359 -13.97 14.87 -6.84
N GLY A 360 -13.37 14.13 -5.91
CA GLY A 360 -12.93 14.66 -4.62
C GLY A 360 -11.71 15.58 -4.79
N LYS A 361 -10.83 15.62 -3.80
CA LYS A 361 -9.56 16.38 -3.93
C LYS A 361 -8.47 15.63 -4.70
N GLY A 362 -8.78 14.40 -5.14
CA GLY A 362 -7.84 13.52 -5.80
C GLY A 362 -7.56 13.83 -7.28
N ALA A 363 -6.53 13.20 -7.85
CA ALA A 363 -6.15 13.34 -9.26
C ALA A 363 -7.23 12.83 -10.25
N GLY A 364 -8.10 11.92 -9.82
CA GLY A 364 -9.00 11.18 -10.72
C GLY A 364 -8.27 10.16 -11.60
N PHE A 365 -7.01 9.85 -11.28
CA PHE A 365 -6.18 8.87 -11.97
C PHE A 365 -6.59 7.43 -11.63
N ALA A 366 -6.80 6.64 -12.67
CA ALA A 366 -7.10 5.22 -12.65
C ALA A 366 -8.06 4.75 -11.53
N PRO A 367 -9.27 5.35 -11.42
CA PRO A 367 -10.25 4.94 -10.43
C PRO A 367 -10.64 3.48 -10.63
N VAL A 368 -10.92 2.81 -9.52
CA VAL A 368 -11.32 1.40 -9.48
C VAL A 368 -12.71 1.32 -8.90
N PHE A 369 -13.56 0.51 -9.52
CA PHE A 369 -14.91 0.21 -9.05
C PHE A 369 -15.05 -1.30 -8.83
N LYS A 370 -15.58 -1.67 -7.66
CA LYS A 370 -16.08 -3.01 -7.34
C LYS A 370 -17.60 -2.97 -7.37
N VAL A 371 -18.22 -3.63 -8.34
CA VAL A 371 -19.69 -3.70 -8.46
C VAL A 371 -20.17 -5.06 -7.96
N THR A 372 -20.99 -5.06 -6.93
CA THR A 372 -21.60 -6.26 -6.37
C THR A 372 -22.92 -6.59 -7.09
N GLY A 373 -23.16 -7.90 -7.31
CA GLY A 373 -24.38 -8.38 -7.96
C GLY A 373 -24.41 -8.19 -9.48
N TRP A 374 -23.23 -8.10 -10.11
CA TRP A 374 -23.09 -7.93 -11.55
C TRP A 374 -23.60 -9.18 -12.31
N LYS A 375 -24.35 -8.99 -13.39
CA LYS A 375 -25.00 -10.06 -14.17
C LYS A 375 -24.61 -10.08 -15.66
N GLY A 376 -23.55 -9.39 -16.06
CA GLY A 376 -23.07 -9.36 -17.44
C GLY A 376 -21.62 -9.78 -17.56
N ASP A 377 -21.09 -9.68 -18.78
CA ASP A 377 -19.66 -9.87 -19.03
C ASP A 377 -18.83 -8.70 -18.48
N ALA A 378 -17.52 -8.91 -18.35
CA ALA A 378 -16.60 -7.84 -18.02
C ALA A 378 -16.49 -6.88 -19.23
N PRO A 379 -16.73 -5.57 -19.07
CA PRO A 379 -16.62 -4.62 -20.16
C PRO A 379 -15.14 -4.39 -20.53
N LYS A 380 -14.88 -4.10 -21.81
CA LYS A 380 -13.54 -3.74 -22.30
C LYS A 380 -13.24 -2.24 -22.23
N THR A 381 -14.29 -1.44 -22.16
CA THR A 381 -14.25 0.01 -22.06
C THR A 381 -15.29 0.49 -21.04
N VAL A 382 -15.09 1.70 -20.54
CA VAL A 382 -16.11 2.45 -19.80
C VAL A 382 -16.39 3.74 -20.57
N GLN A 383 -17.61 4.27 -20.49
CA GLN A 383 -17.89 5.59 -21.05
C GLN A 383 -17.78 6.65 -19.96
N VAL A 384 -16.98 7.68 -20.21
CA VAL A 384 -16.86 8.86 -19.36
C VAL A 384 -17.32 10.07 -20.18
N ASP A 385 -18.43 10.70 -19.77
CA ASP A 385 -19.13 11.74 -20.53
C ASP A 385 -19.40 11.32 -21.99
N GLY A 386 -19.81 10.06 -22.18
CA GLY A 386 -20.10 9.48 -23.50
C GLY A 386 -18.86 9.09 -24.31
N LYS A 387 -17.64 9.39 -23.84
CA LYS A 387 -16.39 8.99 -24.50
C LYS A 387 -15.91 7.64 -23.98
N GLU A 388 -15.63 6.71 -24.89
CA GLU A 388 -14.98 5.45 -24.54
C GLU A 388 -13.59 5.67 -23.95
N THR A 389 -13.36 5.04 -22.81
CA THR A 389 -12.09 5.01 -22.09
C THR A 389 -11.72 3.57 -21.84
N ALA A 390 -10.47 3.21 -22.13
CA ALA A 390 -9.96 1.87 -21.88
C ALA A 390 -10.09 1.50 -20.40
N CYS A 391 -10.36 0.23 -20.11
CA CYS A 391 -10.35 -0.29 -18.76
C CYS A 391 -9.77 -1.71 -18.74
N VAL A 392 -9.33 -2.13 -17.55
CA VAL A 392 -9.09 -3.54 -17.27
C VAL A 392 -10.19 -4.00 -16.33
N ALA A 393 -10.92 -5.04 -16.73
CA ALA A 393 -12.08 -5.50 -15.99
C ALA A 393 -12.13 -7.03 -15.90
N THR A 394 -12.76 -7.54 -14.84
CA THR A 394 -13.05 -8.95 -14.66
C THR A 394 -14.33 -9.14 -13.87
N VAL A 395 -15.01 -10.27 -14.05
CA VAL A 395 -16.09 -10.70 -13.14
C VAL A 395 -15.57 -11.89 -12.35
N VAL A 396 -15.61 -11.79 -11.02
CA VAL A 396 -15.21 -12.86 -10.08
C VAL A 396 -16.31 -12.97 -9.04
N ASP A 397 -16.88 -14.17 -8.88
CA ASP A 397 -17.94 -14.46 -7.91
C ASP A 397 -19.12 -13.47 -7.92
N GLY A 398 -19.59 -13.12 -9.13
CA GLY A 398 -20.68 -12.16 -9.33
C GLY A 398 -20.33 -10.70 -8.97
N LYS A 399 -19.04 -10.40 -8.78
CA LYS A 399 -18.51 -9.04 -8.58
C LYS A 399 -17.73 -8.62 -9.81
N LEU A 400 -18.08 -7.49 -10.39
CA LEU A 400 -17.26 -6.85 -11.42
C LEU A 400 -16.19 -6.02 -10.72
N ILE A 401 -14.92 -6.28 -11.03
CA ILE A 401 -13.82 -5.39 -10.71
C ILE A 401 -13.41 -4.69 -12.00
N VAL A 402 -13.42 -3.36 -12.02
CA VAL A 402 -13.03 -2.58 -13.19
C VAL A 402 -12.14 -1.42 -12.77
N GLN A 403 -10.98 -1.32 -13.40
CA GLN A 403 -10.09 -0.17 -13.27
C GLN A 403 -10.08 0.60 -14.59
N VAL A 404 -10.40 1.89 -14.53
CA VAL A 404 -10.30 2.79 -15.68
C VAL A 404 -8.82 3.05 -15.97
N MET A 405 -8.37 2.83 -17.21
CA MET A 405 -6.98 3.06 -17.62
C MET A 405 -6.82 4.49 -18.11
N GLY A 406 -6.70 5.44 -17.18
CA GLY A 406 -6.52 6.85 -17.48
C GLY A 406 -6.99 7.78 -16.37
N THR A 407 -7.12 9.06 -16.68
CA THR A 407 -7.53 10.09 -15.72
C THR A 407 -8.92 10.62 -16.03
N ILE A 408 -9.81 10.63 -15.04
CA ILE A 408 -11.06 11.39 -15.08
C ILE A 408 -10.75 12.86 -14.74
N LEU A 409 -10.73 13.70 -15.76
CA LEU A 409 -10.32 15.10 -15.66
C LEU A 409 -11.42 16.03 -15.14
N GLY A 410 -12.68 15.79 -15.52
CA GLY A 410 -13.82 16.62 -15.13
C GLY A 410 -14.06 16.61 -13.62
N GLY A 411 -14.46 17.75 -13.06
CA GLY A 411 -14.84 17.85 -11.65
C GLY A 411 -16.09 17.04 -11.32
N LYS A 412 -16.97 16.87 -12.30
CA LYS A 412 -18.18 16.04 -12.23
C LYS A 412 -18.45 15.47 -13.61
N VAL A 413 -18.51 14.15 -13.74
CA VAL A 413 -18.69 13.45 -15.01
C VAL A 413 -19.71 12.34 -14.88
N GLN A 414 -20.35 11.96 -15.98
CA GLN A 414 -21.17 10.76 -16.06
C GLN A 414 -20.30 9.57 -16.44
N VAL A 415 -20.35 8.50 -15.64
CA VAL A 415 -19.67 7.23 -15.90
C VAL A 415 -20.72 6.17 -16.22
N ASN A 416 -20.50 5.42 -17.30
CA ASN A 416 -21.29 4.24 -17.66
C ASN A 416 -20.39 3.00 -17.75
N ILE A 417 -20.83 1.91 -17.12
CA ILE A 417 -20.13 0.62 -17.10
C ILE A 417 -21.03 -0.44 -17.75
N GLY A 418 -20.53 -1.12 -18.77
CA GLY A 418 -21.24 -2.20 -19.48
C GLY A 418 -22.34 -1.77 -20.44
N LYS A 419 -22.38 -0.48 -20.82
CA LYS A 419 -23.27 0.04 -21.88
C LYS A 419 -22.66 -0.08 -23.25
#